data_AF-A0A2V6G6D6-F1
#
_entry.id   AF-A0A2V6G6D6-F1
#
_cell.length_a   1.000
_cell.length_b   1.000
_cell.length_c   1.000
_cell.angle_alpha   90.00
_cell.angle_beta   90.00
_cell.angle_gamma   90.00
#
_symmetry.space_group_name_H-M   'P 1'
#
loop_
_entity.id
_entity.type
_entity.pdbx_description
1 polymer ?
#
loop_
_entity_poly.entity_id
_entity_poly.type
_entity_poly.pdbx_seq_one_letter_code
_entity_poly.pdbx_strand_id
1 'polypeptide(L)'
;MRIELSVSEYFIIGFALLLLGRTIHYLAVTRYLRERGVLLAVDRSPIRDWSEWAAYRKARLSDHQPLTWWYVLWTIQIVLCFWMIGWFAFAGGALKIGRTSHFVDTVADADGYRTVFDVEQSGYRHWGFAASGLIFVAVGFAMPALFRLGIVGKPAAWMQKWLPRVFVVGATLWTVAVFAATFVDYRRAVDALHNAKAKVVEGRVDHYSQVPTKSESFDVNGVKFWYSDNVIIAGFNHTAFHGGPIRQGLPVKIWYWRGQILRLQIKPGEANAL
;
A
#
# COMPACT_ATOMS: atom_id res chain seq x y z
N MET A 1 0.91 -24.69 -0.34
CA MET A 1 0.01 -24.03 0.62
C MET A 1 0.27 -22.53 0.55
N ARG A 2 -0.69 -21.71 0.08
CA ARG A 2 -0.57 -20.23 0.11
C ARG A 2 -1.29 -19.74 1.36
N ILE A 3 -0.60 -18.97 2.20
CA ILE A 3 -1.22 -18.35 3.38
C ILE A 3 -1.78 -17.00 2.90
N GLU A 4 -3.11 -16.90 2.81
CA GLU A 4 -3.79 -15.64 2.53
C GLU A 4 -3.96 -14.87 3.84
N LEU A 5 -2.96 -14.06 4.19
CA LEU A 5 -3.08 -13.13 5.32
C LEU A 5 -3.88 -11.92 4.86
N SER A 6 -4.84 -11.51 5.68
CA SER A 6 -5.48 -10.21 5.56
C SER A 6 -4.47 -9.08 5.77
N VAL A 7 -4.80 -7.93 5.21
CA VAL A 7 -4.12 -6.64 5.38
C VAL A 7 -3.75 -6.37 6.85
N SER A 8 -4.72 -6.55 7.76
CA SER A 8 -4.54 -6.35 9.19
C SER A 8 -3.57 -7.36 9.81
N GLU A 9 -3.55 -8.61 9.34
CA GLU A 9 -2.64 -9.63 9.85
C GLU A 9 -1.19 -9.37 9.43
N TYR A 10 -0.96 -8.95 8.17
CA TYR A 10 0.37 -8.49 7.73
C TYR A 10 0.89 -7.34 8.59
N PHE A 11 0.01 -6.39 8.92
CA PHE A 11 0.34 -5.27 9.79
C PHE A 11 0.67 -5.73 11.22
N ILE A 12 -0.17 -6.57 11.81
CA ILE A 12 0.05 -7.11 13.17
C ILE A 12 1.37 -7.88 13.23
N ILE A 13 1.66 -8.71 12.23
CA ILE A 13 2.92 -9.46 12.15
C ILE A 13 4.10 -8.50 11.99
N GLY A 14 4.03 -7.52 11.08
CA GLY A 14 5.09 -6.52 10.89
C GLY A 14 5.36 -5.71 12.16
N PHE A 15 4.31 -5.28 12.85
CA PHE A 15 4.42 -4.54 14.10
C PHE A 15 4.96 -5.41 15.24
N ALA A 16 4.50 -6.66 15.35
CA ALA A 16 5.03 -7.62 16.31
C ALA A 16 6.52 -7.90 16.08
N LEU A 17 6.96 -8.01 14.82
CA LEU A 17 8.38 -8.17 14.48
C LEU A 17 9.21 -6.93 14.83
N LEU A 18 8.67 -5.73 14.61
CA LEU A 18 9.32 -4.48 15.05
C LEU A 18 9.48 -4.44 16.58
N LEU A 19 8.41 -4.74 17.32
CA LEU A 19 8.44 -4.79 18.78
C LEU A 19 9.40 -5.87 19.29
N LEU A 20 9.34 -7.08 18.72
CA LEU A 20 10.22 -8.19 19.09
C LEU A 20 11.70 -7.83 18.83
N GLY A 21 12.01 -7.30 17.65
CA GLY A 21 13.37 -6.87 17.31
C GLY A 21 13.87 -5.79 18.28
N ARG A 22 12.97 -4.90 18.72
CA ARG A 22 13.29 -3.86 19.70
C ARG A 22 13.49 -4.43 21.10
N THR A 23 12.68 -5.39 21.53
CA THR A 23 12.83 -6.10 22.80
C THR A 23 14.13 -6.91 22.86
N ILE A 24 14.44 -7.69 21.82
CA ILE A 24 15.71 -8.43 21.72
C ILE A 24 16.89 -7.46 21.81
N HIS A 25 16.80 -6.34 21.10
CA HIS A 25 17.82 -5.30 21.16
C HIS A 25 18.01 -4.76 22.57
N TYR A 26 16.92 -4.41 23.27
CA TYR A 26 16.98 -3.94 24.65
C TYR A 26 17.63 -4.96 25.57
N LEU A 27 17.21 -6.22 25.51
CA LEU A 27 17.79 -7.28 26.34
C LEU A 27 19.29 -7.45 26.09
N ALA A 28 19.73 -7.38 24.83
CA ALA A 28 21.13 -7.47 24.47
C ALA A 28 21.96 -6.29 25.02
N VAL A 29 21.43 -5.07 24.94
CA VAL A 29 22.09 -3.86 25.49
C VAL A 29 22.18 -3.93 27.02
N THR A 30 21.07 -4.24 27.69
CA THR A 30 21.01 -4.33 29.15
C THR A 30 21.95 -5.42 29.68
N ARG A 31 21.96 -6.59 29.04
CA ARG A 31 22.87 -7.68 29.40
C ARG A 31 24.33 -7.26 29.25
N TYR A 32 24.68 -6.64 28.13
CA TYR A 32 26.04 -6.18 27.87
C TYR A 32 26.51 -5.12 28.88
N LEU A 33 25.66 -4.15 29.21
CA LEU A 33 25.98 -3.14 30.22
C LEU A 33 26.17 -3.75 31.61
N ARG A 34 25.30 -4.71 31.98
CA ARG A 34 25.39 -5.44 33.25
C ARG A 34 26.68 -6.24 33.38
N GLU A 35 27.07 -6.97 32.34
CA GLU A 35 28.32 -7.76 32.31
C GLU A 35 29.58 -6.88 32.47
N ARG A 36 29.48 -5.58 32.17
CA ARG A 36 30.57 -4.59 32.31
C ARG A 36 30.49 -3.78 33.61
N GLY A 37 29.61 -4.14 34.54
CA GLY A 37 29.48 -3.44 35.83
C GLY A 37 28.97 -2.00 35.69
N VAL A 38 28.40 -1.63 34.55
CA VAL A 38 27.75 -0.33 34.38
C VAL A 38 26.41 -0.39 35.10
N LEU A 39 26.37 0.13 36.33
CA LEU A 39 25.16 0.21 37.14
C LEU A 39 24.13 1.09 36.42
N LEU A 40 23.08 0.48 35.89
CA LEU A 40 21.92 1.20 35.38
C LEU A 40 21.24 1.89 36.56
N ALA A 41 21.02 3.20 36.45
CA ALA A 41 20.68 4.05 37.59
C ALA A 41 19.28 3.80 38.20
N VAL A 42 18.45 2.90 37.66
CA VAL A 42 17.08 2.68 38.16
C VAL A 42 16.63 1.24 37.96
N ASP A 43 16.06 0.64 39.01
CA ASP A 43 15.48 -0.71 39.07
C ASP A 43 14.07 -0.81 38.42
N ARG A 44 13.67 0.17 37.60
CA ARG A 44 12.34 0.22 36.96
C ARG A 44 12.36 0.80 35.55
N SER A 45 11.79 0.00 34.63
CA SER A 45 11.42 0.30 33.24
C SER A 45 12.56 0.38 32.20
N PRO A 46 12.28 0.06 30.93
CA PRO A 46 13.30 -0.17 29.92
C PRO A 46 13.96 1.14 29.48
N ILE A 47 15.29 1.11 29.33
CA ILE A 47 16.20 2.12 28.77
C ILE A 47 15.44 3.27 28.07
N ARG A 48 15.09 4.28 28.86
CA ARG A 48 14.22 5.37 28.41
C ARG A 48 15.02 6.59 27.94
N ASP A 49 16.30 6.65 28.28
CA ASP A 49 17.11 7.86 28.13
C ASP A 49 18.31 7.66 27.18
N TRP A 50 18.62 8.71 26.42
CA TRP A 50 19.77 8.79 25.51
C TRP A 50 21.11 8.65 26.23
N SER A 51 21.13 8.90 27.54
CA SER A 51 22.29 8.74 28.42
C SER A 51 22.77 7.29 28.51
N GLU A 52 21.86 6.33 28.67
CA GLU A 52 22.19 4.90 28.71
C GLU A 52 22.70 4.40 27.34
N TRP A 53 22.19 4.98 26.25
CA TRP A 53 22.70 4.70 24.91
C TRP A 53 24.13 5.21 24.72
N ALA A 54 24.44 6.40 25.23
CA ALA A 54 25.79 6.94 25.20
C ALA A 54 26.76 6.06 26.00
N ALA A 55 26.31 5.53 27.16
CA ALA A 55 27.08 4.59 27.96
C ALA A 55 27.35 3.28 27.19
N TYR A 56 26.33 2.69 26.55
CA TYR A 56 26.49 1.51 25.71
C TYR A 56 27.48 1.71 24.57
N ARG A 57 27.35 2.82 23.83
CA ARG A 57 28.25 3.14 22.72
C ARG A 57 29.69 3.30 23.22
N LYS A 58 29.90 3.99 24.34
CA LYS A 58 31.23 4.19 24.94
C LYS A 58 31.85 2.86 25.35
N ALA A 59 31.10 1.97 26.01
CA ALA A 59 31.56 0.65 26.42
C ALA A 59 31.91 -0.27 25.22
N ARG A 60 31.10 -0.27 24.16
CA ARG A 60 31.41 -1.03 22.93
C ARG A 60 32.68 -0.55 22.23
N LEU A 61 32.86 0.76 22.16
CA LEU A 61 34.04 1.36 21.53
C LEU A 61 35.31 1.09 22.34
N SER A 62 35.24 1.10 23.68
CA SER A 62 36.39 0.72 24.51
C SER A 62 36.79 -0.74 24.33
N ASP A 63 35.82 -1.60 24.01
CA ASP A 63 36.05 -3.04 23.76
C ASP A 63 36.52 -3.34 22.32
N HIS A 64 36.77 -2.32 21.50
CA HIS A 64 37.07 -2.46 20.06
C HIS A 64 36.04 -3.29 19.29
N GLN A 65 34.81 -3.41 19.80
CA GLN A 65 33.77 -4.17 19.11
C GLN A 65 33.04 -3.28 18.09
N PRO A 66 32.92 -3.72 16.83
CA PRO A 66 32.24 -2.94 15.81
C PRO A 66 30.73 -2.84 16.12
N LEU A 67 30.18 -1.64 15.93
CA LEU A 67 28.73 -1.36 16.02
C LEU A 67 27.96 -1.83 14.76
N THR A 68 28.58 -2.60 13.87
CA THR A 68 28.02 -3.01 12.57
C THR A 68 26.68 -3.72 12.70
N TRP A 69 26.59 -4.75 13.55
CA TRP A 69 25.34 -5.47 13.82
C TRP A 69 24.23 -4.57 14.36
N TRP A 70 24.60 -3.52 15.09
CA TRP A 70 23.65 -2.56 15.63
C TRP A 70 23.03 -1.71 14.53
N TYR A 71 23.87 -1.14 13.64
CA TYR A 71 23.39 -0.38 12.50
C TYR A 71 22.54 -1.22 11.55
N VAL A 72 22.88 -2.50 11.37
CA VAL A 72 22.08 -3.45 10.58
C VAL A 72 20.68 -3.61 11.17
N LEU A 73 20.57 -3.89 12.47
CA LEU A 73 19.27 -4.06 13.13
C LEU A 73 18.40 -2.79 13.05
N TRP A 74 19.00 -1.62 13.28
CA TRP A 74 18.31 -0.34 13.15
C TRP A 74 17.85 -0.07 11.72
N THR A 75 18.67 -0.40 10.74
CA THR A 75 18.31 -0.27 9.32
C THR A 75 17.14 -1.16 8.98
N ILE A 76 17.14 -2.42 9.45
CA ILE A 76 16.00 -3.35 9.28
C ILE A 76 14.73 -2.78 9.90
N GLN A 77 14.80 -2.24 11.11
CA GLN A 77 13.64 -1.63 11.78
C GLN A 77 13.11 -0.40 11.03
N ILE A 78 14.00 0.46 10.52
CA ILE A 78 13.61 1.60 9.70
C ILE A 78 12.89 1.11 8.44
N VAL A 79 13.46 0.12 7.74
CA VAL A 79 12.85 -0.47 6.54
C VAL A 79 11.47 -1.06 6.86
N LEU A 80 11.33 -1.79 7.97
CA LEU A 80 10.05 -2.36 8.41
C LEU A 80 9.02 -1.27 8.77
N CYS A 81 9.44 -0.19 9.41
CA CYS A 81 8.58 0.97 9.65
C CYS A 81 8.10 1.60 8.34
N PHE A 82 8.99 1.84 7.38
CA PHE A 82 8.61 2.36 6.06
C PHE A 82 7.69 1.40 5.31
N TRP A 83 7.98 0.10 5.37
CA TRP A 83 7.14 -0.94 4.80
C TRP A 83 5.73 -0.90 5.40
N MET A 84 5.60 -0.81 6.72
CA MET A 84 4.32 -0.68 7.40
C MET A 84 3.59 0.63 7.09
N ILE A 85 4.31 1.75 7.01
CA ILE A 85 3.72 3.05 6.69
C ILE A 85 3.19 3.07 5.25
N GLY A 86 3.96 2.52 4.29
CA GLY A 86 3.50 2.32 2.92
C GLY A 86 2.28 1.39 2.86
N TRP A 87 2.27 0.34 3.69
CA TRP A 87 1.11 -0.54 3.86
C TRP A 87 -0.09 0.19 4.47
N PHE A 88 0.10 1.08 5.44
CA PHE A 88 -0.99 1.83 6.05
C PHE A 88 -1.61 2.83 5.07
N ALA A 89 -0.78 3.48 4.24
CA ALA A 89 -1.25 4.30 3.13
C ALA A 89 -2.03 3.48 2.09
N PHE A 90 -1.62 2.23 1.85
CA PHE A 90 -2.31 1.27 0.97
C PHE A 90 -3.65 0.78 1.56
N ALA A 91 -3.67 0.39 2.84
CA ALA A 91 -4.79 -0.24 3.53
C ALA A 91 -5.86 0.73 4.01
N GLY A 92 -5.43 1.89 4.53
CA GLY A 92 -6.29 2.79 5.28
C GLY A 92 -7.29 3.57 4.43
N GLY A 93 -7.22 3.49 3.09
CA GLY A 93 -8.05 4.33 2.21
C GLY A 93 -7.94 5.82 2.54
N ALA A 94 -6.86 6.24 3.22
CA ALA A 94 -6.75 7.53 3.91
C ALA A 94 -6.70 8.74 2.97
N LEU A 95 -6.67 8.50 1.66
CA LEU A 95 -6.97 9.49 0.65
C LEU A 95 -8.05 8.93 -0.29
N LYS A 96 -9.28 8.72 0.21
CA LYS A 96 -10.51 8.82 -0.59
C LYS A 96 -10.71 10.29 -1.05
N ILE A 97 -9.65 10.96 -1.49
CA ILE A 97 -9.74 12.26 -2.16
C ILE A 97 -10.34 11.96 -3.52
N GLY A 98 -11.67 12.08 -3.60
CA GLY A 98 -12.47 11.97 -4.81
C GLY A 98 -12.18 10.70 -5.63
N ARG A 99 -12.76 9.55 -5.26
CA ARG A 99 -13.26 8.66 -6.31
C ARG A 99 -14.39 9.44 -6.99
N THR A 100 -14.06 10.37 -7.89
CA THR A 100 -14.99 10.72 -8.95
C THR A 100 -15.43 9.39 -9.53
N SER A 101 -16.72 9.10 -9.50
CA SER A 101 -17.28 7.88 -10.07
C SER A 101 -16.73 7.76 -11.49
N HIS A 102 -15.72 6.90 -11.70
CA HIS A 102 -15.11 6.64 -13.01
C HIS A 102 -16.07 5.86 -13.93
N PHE A 103 -17.35 5.88 -13.57
CA PHE A 103 -18.40 5.40 -14.41
C PHE A 103 -18.52 6.40 -15.55
N VAL A 104 -18.22 5.90 -16.73
CA VAL A 104 -18.65 6.57 -17.95
C VAL A 104 -20.15 6.31 -18.05
N ASP A 105 -20.94 7.31 -18.42
CA ASP A 105 -22.30 7.05 -18.87
C ASP A 105 -22.37 7.44 -20.35
N THR A 106 -22.15 6.47 -21.23
CA THR A 106 -22.34 6.67 -22.66
C THR A 106 -23.79 6.44 -23.04
N VAL A 107 -24.21 7.09 -24.12
CA VAL A 107 -25.44 6.69 -24.83
C VAL A 107 -25.35 5.20 -25.17
N ALA A 108 -26.49 4.52 -25.10
CA ALA A 108 -26.58 3.12 -25.48
C ALA A 108 -26.18 2.94 -26.94
N ASP A 109 -25.43 1.89 -27.24
CA ASP A 109 -25.15 1.49 -28.62
C ASP A 109 -26.42 0.92 -29.30
N ALA A 110 -26.28 0.53 -30.58
CA ALA A 110 -27.38 -0.03 -31.36
C ALA A 110 -28.00 -1.30 -30.73
N ASP A 111 -27.22 -2.02 -29.93
CA ASP A 111 -27.63 -3.25 -29.24
C ASP A 111 -28.22 -2.96 -27.84
N GLY A 112 -28.26 -1.68 -27.43
CA GLY A 112 -28.80 -1.22 -26.16
C GLY A 112 -27.81 -1.27 -24.99
N TYR A 113 -26.53 -1.55 -25.24
CA TYR A 113 -25.50 -1.56 -24.21
C TYR A 113 -24.96 -0.17 -23.93
N ARG A 114 -24.84 0.18 -22.66
CA ARG A 114 -24.19 1.42 -22.20
C ARG A 114 -22.83 1.09 -21.61
N THR A 115 -21.81 1.85 -22.00
CA THR A 115 -20.48 1.72 -21.41
C THR A 115 -20.50 2.34 -20.04
N VAL A 116 -20.31 1.51 -19.03
CA VAL A 116 -20.22 1.96 -17.63
C VAL A 116 -18.77 2.08 -17.19
N PHE A 117 -17.85 1.35 -17.79
CA PHE A 117 -16.42 1.51 -17.49
C PHE A 117 -15.60 1.33 -18.75
N ASP A 118 -14.59 2.19 -18.89
CA ASP A 118 -13.57 2.09 -19.92
C ASP A 118 -12.24 2.56 -19.32
N VAL A 119 -11.20 1.72 -19.38
CA VAL A 119 -9.87 2.04 -18.85
C VAL A 119 -9.23 3.25 -19.52
N GLU A 120 -9.51 3.49 -20.81
CA GLU A 120 -8.99 4.64 -21.53
C GLU A 120 -9.65 5.93 -21.04
N GLN A 121 -10.98 5.94 -20.98
CA GLN A 121 -11.75 7.13 -20.58
C GLN A 121 -11.62 7.44 -19.08
N SER A 122 -11.43 6.40 -18.26
CA SER A 122 -11.22 6.56 -16.81
C SER A 122 -9.87 7.21 -16.46
N GLY A 123 -8.90 7.17 -17.38
CA GLY A 123 -7.53 7.62 -17.14
C GLY A 123 -6.79 6.78 -16.09
N TYR A 124 -5.63 7.29 -15.65
CA TYR A 124 -4.88 6.67 -14.56
C TYR A 124 -5.60 6.93 -13.22
N ARG A 125 -6.14 5.87 -12.59
CA ARG A 125 -7.00 5.98 -11.39
C ARG A 125 -6.24 6.00 -10.05
N HIS A 126 -4.95 5.64 -10.06
CA HIS A 126 -4.17 5.41 -8.84
C HIS A 126 -3.35 6.62 -8.38
N TRP A 127 -3.81 7.84 -8.71
CA TRP A 127 -3.16 9.08 -8.29
C TRP A 127 -3.03 9.20 -6.78
N GLY A 128 -4.11 8.90 -6.02
CA GLY A 128 -4.08 9.00 -4.56
C GLY A 128 -3.01 8.11 -3.92
N PHE A 129 -2.82 6.90 -4.47
CA PHE A 129 -1.79 5.98 -3.99
C PHE A 129 -0.38 6.54 -4.24
N ALA A 130 -0.10 6.99 -5.47
CA ALA A 130 1.19 7.61 -5.79
C ALA A 130 1.44 8.93 -5.03
N ALA A 131 0.41 9.77 -4.89
CA ALA A 131 0.48 11.07 -4.22
C ALA A 131 0.79 10.96 -2.72
N SER A 132 0.41 9.85 -2.07
CA SER A 132 0.79 9.60 -0.67
C SER A 132 2.30 9.64 -0.44
N GLY A 133 3.09 9.23 -1.45
CA GLY A 133 4.54 9.35 -1.46
C GLY A 133 5.06 10.78 -1.32
N LEU A 134 4.36 11.75 -1.92
CA LEU A 134 4.73 13.17 -1.87
C LEU A 134 4.58 13.75 -0.47
N ILE A 135 3.67 13.21 0.36
CA ILE A 135 3.55 13.60 1.77
C ILE A 135 4.82 13.23 2.52
N PHE A 136 5.37 12.03 2.29
CA PHE A 136 6.66 11.64 2.88
C PHE A 136 7.77 12.56 2.41
N VAL A 137 7.84 12.85 1.11
CA VAL A 137 8.84 13.79 0.59
C VAL A 137 8.75 15.14 1.29
N ALA A 138 7.55 15.70 1.45
CA ALA A 138 7.32 16.96 2.17
C ALA A 138 7.74 16.88 3.65
N VAL A 139 7.41 15.79 4.34
CA VAL A 139 7.85 15.54 5.73
C VAL A 139 9.37 15.48 5.82
N GLY A 140 10.03 14.82 4.87
CA GLY A 140 11.48 14.75 4.77
C GLY A 140 12.14 16.13 4.64
N PHE A 141 11.54 17.01 3.83
CA PHE A 141 11.99 18.40 3.71
C PHE A 141 11.70 19.25 4.96
N ALA A 142 10.61 18.97 5.68
CA ALA A 142 10.25 19.68 6.91
C ALA A 142 11.09 19.26 8.13
N MET A 143 11.63 18.04 8.16
CA MET A 143 12.38 17.51 9.31
C MET A 143 13.47 18.43 9.88
N PRO A 144 14.36 19.06 9.09
CA PRO A 144 15.36 19.98 9.63
C PRO A 144 14.74 21.14 10.42
N ALA A 145 13.60 21.68 9.97
CA ALA A 145 12.87 22.71 10.68
C ALA A 145 12.24 22.16 11.96
N LEU A 146 11.62 20.98 11.90
CA LEU A 146 11.03 20.31 13.08
C LEU A 146 12.07 20.04 14.19
N PHE A 147 13.30 19.66 13.81
CA PHE A 147 14.41 19.49 14.77
C PHE A 147 14.86 20.82 15.39
N ARG A 148 14.90 21.90 14.60
CA ARG A 148 15.29 23.24 15.08
C ARG A 148 14.27 23.82 16.03
N LEU A 149 12.99 23.61 15.75
CA LEU A 149 11.86 24.07 16.57
C LEU A 149 11.67 23.25 17.84
N GLY A 150 12.38 22.13 18.00
CA GLY A 150 12.24 21.26 19.18
C GLY A 150 10.93 20.48 19.26
N ILE A 151 10.14 20.47 18.18
CA ILE A 151 8.88 19.70 18.08
C ILE A 151 9.17 18.20 18.14
N VAL A 152 10.28 17.78 17.53
CA VAL A 152 10.80 16.42 17.61
C VAL A 152 12.09 16.46 18.42
N GLY A 153 12.24 15.55 19.39
CA GLY A 153 13.41 15.51 20.27
C GLY A 153 14.73 15.57 19.50
N LYS A 154 15.70 16.32 20.00
CA LYS A 154 16.96 16.62 19.30
C LYS A 154 17.75 15.33 19.05
N PRO A 155 17.85 14.84 17.80
CA PRO A 155 18.64 13.65 17.52
C PRO A 155 20.13 14.01 17.54
N ALA A 156 21.00 13.00 17.55
CA ALA A 156 22.45 13.21 17.48
C ALA A 156 22.83 14.09 16.26
N ALA A 157 23.86 14.93 16.38
CA ALA A 157 24.23 15.92 15.36
C ALA A 157 24.47 15.30 13.96
N TRP A 158 25.06 14.10 13.90
CA TRP A 158 25.25 13.39 12.64
C TRP A 158 23.92 12.97 11.98
N MET A 159 22.91 12.59 12.78
CA MET A 159 21.58 12.23 12.28
C MET A 159 20.83 13.45 11.75
N GLN A 160 20.95 14.62 12.41
CA GLN A 160 20.32 15.85 11.94
C GLN A 160 20.77 16.20 10.51
N LYS A 161 22.01 15.88 10.14
CA LYS A 161 22.58 16.13 8.81
C LYS A 161 22.15 15.10 7.78
N TRP A 162 22.17 13.81 8.12
CA TRP A 162 22.03 12.72 7.16
C TRP A 162 20.60 12.17 7.06
N LEU A 163 19.87 12.08 8.18
CA LEU A 163 18.55 11.46 8.23
C LEU A 163 17.56 12.12 7.25
N PRO A 164 17.39 13.46 7.22
CA PRO A 164 16.45 14.08 6.28
C PRO A 164 16.81 13.81 4.81
N ARG A 165 18.10 13.78 4.48
CA ARG A 165 18.58 13.54 3.10
C ARG A 165 18.27 12.12 2.65
N VAL A 166 18.63 11.14 3.47
CA VAL A 166 18.35 9.73 3.19
C VAL A 166 16.85 9.49 3.13
N PHE A 167 16.08 10.11 4.03
CA PHE A 167 14.62 10.02 4.04
C PHE A 167 14.01 10.57 2.75
N VAL A 168 14.38 11.77 2.32
CA VAL A 168 13.85 12.38 1.07
C VAL A 168 14.22 11.54 -0.14
N VAL A 169 15.46 11.07 -0.25
CA VAL A 169 15.89 10.21 -1.36
C VAL A 169 15.09 8.90 -1.37
N GLY A 170 14.97 8.24 -0.23
CA GLY A 170 14.19 7.00 -0.09
C GLY A 170 12.72 7.19 -0.43
N ALA A 171 12.08 8.23 0.11
CA ALA A 171 10.69 8.57 -0.17
C ALA A 171 10.47 8.90 -1.65
N THR A 172 11.39 9.63 -2.27
CA THR A 172 11.34 9.99 -3.69
C THR A 172 11.47 8.75 -4.58
N LEU A 173 12.48 7.91 -4.32
CA LEU A 173 12.68 6.66 -5.07
C LEU A 173 11.48 5.73 -4.94
N TRP A 174 10.93 5.59 -3.73
CA TRP A 174 9.73 4.79 -3.49
C TRP A 174 8.53 5.35 -4.28
N THR A 175 8.31 6.67 -4.24
CA THR A 175 7.21 7.33 -4.95
C THR A 175 7.31 7.10 -6.46
N VAL A 176 8.50 7.30 -7.02
CA VAL A 176 8.78 7.09 -8.46
C VAL A 176 8.58 5.62 -8.84
N ALA A 177 9.09 4.69 -8.03
CA ALA A 177 8.97 3.26 -8.31
C ALA A 177 7.51 2.79 -8.27
N VAL A 178 6.75 3.20 -7.26
CA VAL A 178 5.31 2.89 -7.13
C VAL A 178 4.53 3.46 -8.31
N PHE A 179 4.73 4.74 -8.62
CA PHE A 179 4.07 5.39 -9.75
C PHE A 179 4.41 4.70 -11.08
N ALA A 180 5.69 4.40 -11.32
CA ALA A 180 6.12 3.73 -12.55
C ALA A 180 5.47 2.35 -12.69
N ALA A 181 5.42 1.56 -11.62
CA ALA A 181 4.84 0.22 -11.65
C ALA A 181 3.34 0.25 -12.00
N THR A 182 2.56 1.08 -11.33
CA THR A 182 1.11 1.21 -11.56
C THR A 182 0.80 1.90 -12.88
N PHE A 183 1.63 2.84 -13.32
CA PHE A 183 1.47 3.51 -14.62
C PHE A 183 1.77 2.56 -15.79
N VAL A 184 2.78 1.69 -15.65
CA VAL A 184 3.07 0.65 -16.65
C VAL A 184 1.90 -0.34 -16.76
N ASP A 185 1.30 -0.76 -15.65
CA ASP A 185 0.08 -1.60 -15.67
C ASP A 185 -1.05 -0.92 -16.43
N TYR A 186 -1.32 0.35 -16.12
CA TYR A 186 -2.29 1.18 -16.83
C TYR A 186 -2.00 1.27 -18.34
N ARG A 187 -0.76 1.58 -18.73
CA ARG A 187 -0.39 1.69 -20.15
C ARG A 187 -0.53 0.36 -20.88
N ARG A 188 -0.22 -0.77 -20.23
CA ARG A 188 -0.42 -2.10 -20.81
C ARG A 188 -1.89 -2.44 -20.98
N ALA A 189 -2.75 -2.03 -20.04
CA ALA A 189 -4.19 -2.20 -20.16
C ALA A 189 -4.79 -1.41 -21.33
N VAL A 190 -4.40 -0.13 -21.47
CA VAL A 190 -4.80 0.71 -22.62
C VAL A 190 -4.26 0.14 -23.93
N ASP A 191 -2.98 -0.22 -23.98
CA ASP A 191 -2.34 -0.86 -25.15
C ASP A 191 -3.05 -2.15 -25.57
N ALA A 192 -3.47 -2.97 -24.61
CA ALA A 192 -4.19 -4.21 -24.88
C ALA A 192 -5.57 -3.96 -25.50
N LEU A 193 -6.24 -2.88 -25.09
CA LEU A 193 -7.53 -2.47 -25.66
C LEU A 193 -7.36 -1.94 -27.09
N HIS A 194 -6.35 -1.11 -27.36
CA HIS A 194 -6.09 -0.50 -28.68
C HIS A 194 -5.57 -1.50 -29.71
N ASN A 195 -4.64 -2.38 -29.32
CA ASN A 195 -3.98 -3.29 -30.26
C ASN A 195 -4.72 -4.63 -30.42
N ALA A 196 -6.04 -4.67 -30.18
CA ALA A 196 -6.89 -5.86 -30.31
C ALA A 196 -6.38 -7.10 -29.53
N LYS A 197 -5.62 -6.90 -28.44
CA LYS A 197 -5.16 -7.99 -27.56
C LYS A 197 -6.23 -8.37 -26.52
N ALA A 198 -7.18 -7.47 -26.28
CA ALA A 198 -8.32 -7.72 -25.42
C ALA A 198 -9.28 -8.72 -26.09
N LYS A 199 -9.74 -9.70 -25.30
CA LYS A 199 -10.80 -10.62 -25.70
C LYS A 199 -12.15 -10.01 -25.32
N VAL A 200 -13.18 -10.29 -26.12
CA VAL A 200 -14.55 -9.85 -25.83
C VAL A 200 -15.39 -11.06 -25.45
N VAL A 201 -16.17 -10.93 -24.39
CA VAL A 201 -17.21 -11.89 -24.03
C VAL A 201 -18.51 -11.15 -23.77
N GLU A 202 -19.60 -11.66 -24.34
CA GLU A 202 -20.94 -11.08 -24.21
C GLU A 202 -21.88 -12.15 -23.70
N GLY A 203 -22.70 -11.83 -22.70
CA GLY A 203 -23.65 -12.78 -22.14
C GLY A 203 -24.28 -12.26 -20.86
N ARG A 204 -25.03 -13.12 -20.17
CA ARG A 204 -25.55 -12.80 -18.84
C ARG A 204 -24.52 -13.17 -17.78
N VAL A 205 -24.45 -12.35 -16.75
CA VAL A 205 -23.71 -12.66 -15.52
C VAL A 205 -24.34 -13.87 -14.86
N ASP A 206 -23.55 -14.89 -14.62
CA ASP A 206 -23.95 -16.12 -13.94
C ASP A 206 -22.99 -16.47 -12.79
N HIS A 207 -23.40 -17.39 -11.91
CA HIS A 207 -22.63 -17.80 -10.73
C HIS A 207 -22.07 -16.63 -9.91
N TYR A 208 -22.85 -15.53 -9.82
CA TYR A 208 -22.43 -14.33 -9.09
C TYR A 208 -22.27 -14.64 -7.61
N SER A 209 -21.09 -14.34 -7.09
CA SER A 209 -20.75 -14.47 -5.68
C SER A 209 -20.10 -13.18 -5.19
N GLN A 210 -20.63 -12.66 -4.10
CA GLN A 210 -20.12 -11.48 -3.44
C GLN A 210 -19.65 -11.87 -2.04
N VAL A 211 -18.39 -11.56 -1.75
CA VAL A 211 -17.85 -11.62 -0.38
C VAL A 211 -17.86 -10.18 0.15
N PRO A 212 -18.78 -9.83 1.08
CA PRO A 212 -18.94 -8.47 1.55
C PRO A 212 -17.62 -7.83 1.95
N THR A 213 -17.38 -6.58 1.53
CA THR A 213 -16.16 -5.78 1.77
C THR A 213 -14.85 -6.34 1.20
N LYS A 214 -14.86 -7.53 0.58
CA LYS A 214 -13.65 -8.19 0.11
C LYS A 214 -13.57 -8.25 -1.41
N SER A 215 -14.47 -8.97 -2.06
CA SER A 215 -14.34 -9.27 -3.50
C SER A 215 -15.65 -9.73 -4.13
N GLU A 216 -15.68 -9.72 -5.45
CA GLU A 216 -16.75 -10.27 -6.27
C GLU A 216 -16.18 -11.21 -7.33
N SER A 217 -16.95 -12.25 -7.64
CA SER A 217 -16.68 -13.14 -8.77
C SER A 217 -17.96 -13.52 -9.48
N PHE A 218 -17.85 -13.79 -10.78
CA PHE A 218 -18.96 -14.23 -11.62
C PHE A 218 -18.41 -14.80 -12.92
N ASP A 219 -19.29 -15.48 -13.65
CA ASP A 219 -18.99 -16.09 -14.93
C ASP A 219 -19.83 -15.42 -16.04
N VAL A 220 -19.27 -15.29 -17.24
CA VAL A 220 -20.01 -14.87 -18.46
C VAL A 220 -19.63 -15.81 -19.57
N ASN A 221 -20.59 -16.59 -20.08
CA ASN A 221 -20.35 -17.64 -21.08
C ASN A 221 -19.13 -18.54 -20.75
N GLY A 222 -19.00 -18.95 -19.49
CA GLY A 222 -17.92 -19.82 -19.02
C GLY A 222 -16.57 -19.12 -18.75
N VAL A 223 -16.46 -17.80 -18.99
CA VAL A 223 -15.28 -17.01 -18.62
C VAL A 223 -15.47 -16.46 -17.21
N LYS A 224 -14.57 -16.82 -16.30
CA LYS A 224 -14.62 -16.41 -14.90
C LYS A 224 -13.91 -15.07 -14.67
N PHE A 225 -14.54 -14.21 -13.90
CA PHE A 225 -14.00 -12.93 -13.47
C PHE A 225 -13.96 -12.86 -11.95
N TRP A 226 -12.93 -12.19 -11.42
CA TRP A 226 -12.79 -11.89 -10.00
C TRP A 226 -12.13 -10.53 -9.84
N TYR A 227 -12.66 -9.70 -8.94
CA TYR A 227 -12.06 -8.42 -8.60
C TYR A 227 -12.40 -7.98 -7.17
N SER A 228 -11.69 -6.95 -6.70
CA SER A 228 -11.84 -6.36 -5.36
C SER A 228 -11.56 -4.86 -5.41
N ASP A 229 -12.30 -4.07 -4.63
CA ASP A 229 -12.06 -2.63 -4.47
C ASP A 229 -10.68 -2.28 -3.89
N ASN A 230 -10.02 -3.24 -3.24
CA ASN A 230 -8.75 -3.07 -2.55
C ASN A 230 -7.55 -3.50 -3.40
N VAL A 231 -7.78 -4.02 -4.61
CA VAL A 231 -6.71 -4.44 -5.52
C VAL A 231 -6.35 -3.28 -6.45
N ILE A 232 -5.05 -2.94 -6.49
CA ILE A 232 -4.50 -1.92 -7.39
C ILE A 232 -4.25 -2.57 -8.76
N ILE A 233 -5.25 -2.49 -9.62
CA ILE A 233 -5.19 -2.89 -11.03
C ILE A 233 -5.72 -1.77 -11.91
N ALA A 234 -5.29 -1.72 -13.17
CA ALA A 234 -5.82 -0.76 -14.13
C ALA A 234 -7.30 -1.03 -14.49
N GLY A 235 -7.71 -2.30 -14.51
CA GLY A 235 -9.07 -2.71 -14.88
C GLY A 235 -10.19 -2.34 -13.90
N PHE A 236 -11.42 -2.69 -14.26
CA PHE A 236 -12.60 -2.55 -13.42
C PHE A 236 -12.44 -3.37 -12.14
N ASN A 237 -12.73 -2.75 -11.00
CA ASN A 237 -12.55 -3.34 -9.68
C ASN A 237 -13.57 -2.84 -8.65
N HIS A 238 -14.72 -2.32 -9.08
CA HIS A 238 -15.70 -1.70 -8.18
C HIS A 238 -16.80 -2.68 -7.80
N THR A 239 -16.83 -3.08 -6.52
CA THR A 239 -17.82 -4.06 -6.05
C THR A 239 -19.20 -3.43 -5.87
N ALA A 240 -20.26 -4.23 -6.03
CA ALA A 240 -21.64 -3.90 -5.69
C ALA A 240 -21.79 -3.29 -4.29
N PHE A 241 -21.00 -3.76 -3.31
CA PHE A 241 -20.98 -3.21 -1.95
C PHE A 241 -20.66 -1.71 -1.94
N HIS A 242 -19.81 -1.24 -2.86
CA HIS A 242 -19.45 0.16 -3.00
C HIS A 242 -20.20 0.88 -4.13
N GLY A 243 -21.21 0.24 -4.74
CA GLY A 243 -22.01 0.83 -5.82
C GLY A 243 -21.65 0.36 -7.23
N GLY A 244 -20.86 -0.72 -7.38
CA GLY A 244 -20.62 -1.37 -8.67
C GLY A 244 -21.92 -1.85 -9.33
N PRO A 245 -22.02 -1.90 -10.68
CA PRO A 245 -23.26 -2.21 -11.38
C PRO A 245 -23.51 -3.72 -11.61
N ILE A 246 -22.50 -4.59 -11.45
CA ILE A 246 -22.60 -6.01 -11.81
C ILE A 246 -23.54 -6.75 -10.84
N ARG A 247 -24.54 -7.46 -11.38
CA ARG A 247 -25.53 -8.25 -10.62
C ARG A 247 -25.80 -9.56 -11.35
N GLN A 248 -26.25 -10.59 -10.64
CA GLN A 248 -26.71 -11.85 -11.23
C GLN A 248 -27.74 -11.58 -12.34
N GLY A 249 -27.57 -12.26 -13.48
CA GLY A 249 -28.47 -12.17 -14.63
C GLY A 249 -28.32 -10.92 -15.51
N LEU A 250 -27.48 -9.94 -15.12
CA LEU A 250 -27.25 -8.71 -15.88
C LEU A 250 -26.61 -9.04 -17.25
N PRO A 251 -27.18 -8.59 -18.38
CA PRO A 251 -26.52 -8.73 -19.67
C PRO A 251 -25.34 -7.77 -19.76
N VAL A 252 -24.17 -8.31 -20.04
CA VAL A 252 -22.90 -7.59 -20.06
C VAL A 252 -22.11 -7.91 -21.32
N LYS A 253 -21.33 -6.93 -21.77
CA LYS A 253 -20.30 -7.09 -22.79
C LYS A 253 -18.98 -6.60 -22.23
N ILE A 254 -18.02 -7.51 -22.14
CA ILE A 254 -16.79 -7.33 -21.38
C ILE A 254 -15.59 -7.48 -22.31
N TRP A 255 -14.78 -6.44 -22.41
CA TRP A 255 -13.42 -6.54 -22.97
C TRP A 255 -12.47 -6.84 -21.82
N TYR A 256 -11.68 -7.91 -21.94
CA TYR A 256 -10.77 -8.33 -20.88
C TYR A 256 -9.40 -8.75 -21.40
N TRP A 257 -8.39 -8.60 -20.55
CA TRP A 257 -7.03 -9.05 -20.83
C TRP A 257 -6.39 -9.55 -19.53
N ARG A 258 -5.83 -10.78 -19.56
CA ARG A 258 -5.24 -11.44 -18.38
C ARG A 258 -6.18 -11.47 -17.16
N GLY A 259 -7.49 -11.65 -17.40
CA GLY A 259 -8.52 -11.68 -16.36
C GLY A 259 -8.95 -10.30 -15.84
N GLN A 260 -8.30 -9.21 -16.25
CA GLN A 260 -8.73 -7.85 -15.91
C GLN A 260 -9.79 -7.37 -16.90
N ILE A 261 -10.85 -6.76 -16.40
CA ILE A 261 -11.91 -6.12 -17.19
C ILE A 261 -11.41 -4.73 -17.62
N LEU A 262 -11.25 -4.51 -18.92
CA LEU A 262 -10.73 -3.26 -19.49
C LEU A 262 -11.85 -2.31 -19.91
N ARG A 263 -12.95 -2.87 -20.40
CA ARG A 263 -14.20 -2.15 -20.73
C ARG A 263 -15.37 -3.00 -20.31
N LEU A 264 -16.33 -2.39 -19.64
CA LEU A 264 -17.58 -3.00 -19.22
C LEU A 264 -18.72 -2.21 -19.81
N GLN A 265 -19.55 -2.90 -20.59
CA GLN A 265 -20.84 -2.40 -21.00
C GLN A 265 -21.93 -3.25 -20.39
N ILE A 266 -23.02 -2.60 -20.00
CA ILE A 266 -24.20 -3.26 -19.44
C ILE A 266 -25.40 -2.88 -20.27
N LYS A 267 -26.31 -3.83 -20.48
CA LYS A 267 -27.62 -3.53 -21.02
C LYS A 267 -28.57 -3.40 -19.83
N PRO A 268 -29.14 -2.22 -19.56
CA PRO A 268 -30.15 -2.07 -18.52
C PRO A 268 -31.25 -3.11 -18.78
N GLY A 269 -31.45 -4.03 -17.84
CA GLY A 269 -32.58 -4.95 -17.91
C GLY A 269 -33.86 -4.22 -17.51
N GLU A 270 -35.00 -4.68 -18.02
CA GLU A 270 -36.35 -4.21 -17.66
C GLU A 270 -36.66 -4.32 -16.14
N ALA A 271 -35.81 -5.02 -15.36
CA ALA A 271 -35.98 -5.25 -13.94
C ALA A 271 -35.83 -4.00 -13.04
N ASN A 272 -35.45 -2.84 -13.59
CA ASN A 272 -35.49 -1.55 -12.87
C ASN A 272 -36.83 -0.80 -13.04
N ALA A 273 -37.85 -1.43 -13.62
CA ALA A 273 -39.21 -0.89 -13.74
C ALA A 273 -40.19 -1.43 -12.67
N LEU A 274 -39.69 -2.05 -11.59
CA LEU A 274 -40.47 -2.49 -10.42
C LEU A 274 -39.98 -1.82 -9.14
#